data_AF-A0A8H6R180-F1
#
_entry.id   AF-A0A8H6R180-F1
#
_cell.length_a   1.000
_cell.length_b   1.000
_cell.length_c   1.000
_cell.angle_alpha   90.00
_cell.angle_beta   90.00
_cell.angle_gamma   90.00
#
_symmetry.space_group_name_H-M   'P 1'
#
loop_
_entity.id
_entity.type
_entity.pdbx_description
1 polymer ?
#
loop_
_entity_poly.entity_id
_entity_poly.type
_entity_poly.pdbx_seq_one_letter_code
_entity_poly.pdbx_strand_id
1 'polypeptide(L)'
;MEFYNGLDMMDRLSLTVFEDQTTFDGATTSFVREHFKKWAATAPQEEQGTGPGNAQRYRYCIQVTDESLDSIIRKAPPPDEHTINNEGFVNIIDASWEPYSQWDGDERFEVDEEPLEGGTLLDVGWMRVSYDGVMTGSYYYLRNSHAWDHEYRRPPRIVQQ
;
A
#
# COMPACT_ATOMS: atom_id res chain seq x y z
N MET A 1 -16.76 -27.47 20.25
CA MET A 1 -16.31 -26.49 19.25
C MET A 1 -15.08 -25.77 19.81
N GLU A 2 -14.08 -26.54 20.25
CA GLU A 2 -12.89 -26.10 21.01
C GLU A 2 -11.63 -26.75 20.42
N PHE A 3 -11.59 -26.89 19.08
CA PHE A 3 -10.50 -27.60 18.41
C PHE A 3 -9.54 -26.71 17.62
N TYR A 4 -9.72 -25.40 17.67
CA TYR A 4 -8.78 -24.45 17.10
C TYR A 4 -8.67 -23.26 18.05
N ASN A 5 -7.47 -22.99 18.54
CA ASN A 5 -7.08 -21.77 19.26
C ASN A 5 -7.21 -20.50 18.38
N GLY A 6 -8.25 -20.41 17.53
CA GLY A 6 -8.46 -19.32 16.58
C GLY A 6 -8.83 -18.00 17.25
N LEU A 7 -9.43 -18.04 18.45
CA LEU A 7 -9.70 -16.84 19.25
C LEU A 7 -8.39 -16.15 19.71
N ASP A 8 -7.37 -16.92 20.12
CA ASP A 8 -6.05 -16.41 20.53
C ASP A 8 -5.24 -15.82 19.35
N MET A 9 -5.61 -16.13 18.10
CA MET A 9 -4.94 -15.59 16.92
C MET A 9 -5.33 -14.13 16.62
N MET A 10 -6.59 -13.77 16.83
CA MET A 10 -7.07 -12.39 16.60
C MET A 10 -6.55 -11.44 17.67
N ASP A 11 -6.46 -11.90 18.92
CA ASP A 11 -5.91 -11.12 20.04
C ASP A 11 -4.41 -10.80 19.85
N ARG A 12 -3.70 -11.56 19.00
CA ARG A 12 -2.29 -11.33 18.66
C ARG A 12 -2.08 -10.56 17.36
N LEU A 13 -3.15 -10.31 16.59
CA LEU A 13 -3.06 -9.52 15.37
C LEU A 13 -3.03 -8.02 15.73
N SER A 14 -1.86 -7.54 16.16
CA SER A 14 -1.65 -6.11 16.39
C SER A 14 -1.21 -5.42 15.09
N LEU A 15 -2.12 -4.66 14.50
CA LEU A 15 -1.83 -3.76 13.38
C LEU A 15 -1.28 -2.44 13.94
N THR A 16 -0.13 -2.00 13.42
CA THR A 16 0.35 -0.64 13.69
C THR A 16 -0.45 0.33 12.84
N VAL A 17 -1.18 1.22 13.51
CA VAL A 17 -2.01 2.26 12.89
C VAL A 17 -1.45 3.62 13.27
N PHE A 18 -1.24 4.49 12.27
CA PHE A 18 -0.88 5.88 12.46
C PHE A 18 -2.09 6.75 12.13
N GLU A 19 -2.71 7.32 13.15
CA GLU A 19 -3.90 8.17 13.03
C GLU A 19 -3.64 9.47 13.81
N ASP A 20 -2.91 10.38 13.18
CA ASP A 20 -2.73 11.75 13.68
C ASP A 20 -3.15 12.73 12.59
N GLN A 21 -4.36 13.28 12.75
CA GLN A 21 -4.92 14.22 11.79
C GLN A 21 -4.02 15.44 11.59
N THR A 22 -3.34 15.92 12.64
CA THR A 22 -2.48 17.10 12.52
C THR A 22 -1.25 16.86 11.64
N THR A 23 -0.81 15.60 11.54
CA THR A 23 0.34 15.19 10.75
C THR A 23 -0.05 14.73 9.34
N PHE A 24 -1.20 14.06 9.19
CA PHE A 24 -1.54 13.35 7.95
C PHE A 24 -2.65 13.98 7.12
N ASP A 25 -3.34 15.02 7.61
CA ASP A 25 -4.37 15.70 6.83
C ASP A 25 -3.76 16.35 5.56
N GLY A 26 -4.26 15.94 4.39
CA GLY A 26 -3.74 16.35 3.09
C GLY A 26 -2.31 15.91 2.78
N ALA A 27 -1.72 14.97 3.54
CA ALA A 27 -0.35 14.51 3.31
C ALA A 27 -0.21 13.76 1.98
N THR A 28 0.85 14.08 1.23
CA THR A 28 1.21 13.37 0.00
C THR A 28 1.71 11.96 0.30
N THR A 29 1.65 11.07 -0.70
CA THR A 29 2.21 9.71 -0.55
C THR A 29 3.71 9.74 -0.26
N SER A 30 4.45 10.71 -0.78
CA SER A 30 5.87 10.91 -0.48
C SER A 30 6.13 11.25 0.99
N PHE A 31 5.29 12.10 1.59
CA PHE A 31 5.38 12.41 3.02
C PHE A 31 5.09 11.18 3.88
N VAL A 32 4.02 10.46 3.56
CA VAL A 32 3.65 9.21 4.26
C VAL A 32 4.76 8.17 4.15
N ARG A 33 5.36 8.02 2.96
CA ARG A 33 6.51 7.13 2.71
C ARG A 33 7.68 7.46 3.64
N GLU A 34 8.09 8.73 3.72
CA GLU A 34 9.21 9.16 4.56
C GLU A 34 8.91 9.00 6.05
N HIS A 35 7.68 9.26 6.48
CA HIS A 35 7.26 8.99 7.85
C HIS A 35 7.32 7.49 8.17
N PHE A 36 6.81 6.64 7.27
CA PHE A 36 6.83 5.20 7.41
C PHE A 36 8.26 4.63 7.43
N LYS A 37 9.16 5.11 6.57
CA LYS A 37 10.58 4.71 6.55
C LYS A 37 11.25 4.90 7.92
N LYS A 38 10.93 5.99 8.63
CA LYS A 38 11.47 6.25 9.98
C LYS A 38 11.01 5.20 10.99
N TRP A 39 9.74 4.82 10.95
CA TRP A 39 9.23 3.73 11.81
C TRP A 39 9.84 2.38 11.42
N ALA A 40 9.86 2.06 10.13
CA ALA A 40 10.37 0.78 9.62
C ALA A 40 11.87 0.57 9.88
N ALA A 41 12.63 1.64 10.13
CA ALA A 41 14.05 1.57 10.47
C ALA A 41 14.32 0.89 11.82
N THR A 42 13.41 0.99 12.80
CA THR A 42 13.60 0.40 14.15
C THR A 42 12.57 -0.67 14.49
N ALA A 43 11.38 -0.61 13.88
CA ALA A 43 10.27 -1.52 14.17
C ALA A 43 10.62 -3.02 14.08
N PRO A 44 11.38 -3.54 13.10
CA PRO A 44 11.73 -4.96 13.06
C PRO A 44 12.47 -5.42 14.31
N GLN A 45 13.43 -4.61 14.77
CA GLN A 45 14.22 -4.94 15.95
C GLN A 45 13.39 -4.82 17.23
N GLU A 46 12.51 -3.82 17.33
CA GLU A 46 11.64 -3.60 18.48
C GLU A 46 10.53 -4.66 18.58
N GLU A 47 9.92 -5.03 17.46
CA GLU A 47 8.78 -5.96 17.40
C GLU A 47 9.22 -7.43 17.35
N GLN A 48 10.36 -7.75 16.72
CA GLN A 48 10.79 -9.13 16.46
C GLN A 48 12.15 -9.49 17.06
N GLY A 49 12.93 -8.51 17.54
CA GLY A 49 14.29 -8.73 18.04
C GLY A 49 15.32 -9.02 16.95
N THR A 50 14.97 -8.84 15.67
CA THR A 50 15.83 -9.10 14.50
C THR A 50 15.52 -8.14 13.36
N GLY A 51 16.27 -8.22 12.25
CA GLY A 51 16.04 -7.40 11.06
C GLY A 51 14.73 -7.75 10.30
N PRO A 52 14.33 -6.91 9.33
CA PRO A 52 13.02 -7.02 8.66
C PRO A 52 12.83 -8.30 7.82
N GLY A 53 13.91 -8.98 7.44
CA GLY A 53 13.84 -10.11 6.52
C GLY A 53 13.10 -9.73 5.23
N ASN A 54 12.18 -10.58 4.79
CA ASN A 54 11.29 -10.32 3.65
C ASN A 54 9.86 -9.96 4.10
N ALA A 55 9.68 -9.41 5.30
CA ALA A 55 8.36 -9.09 5.82
C ALA A 55 7.80 -7.83 5.13
N GLN A 56 6.66 -7.97 4.44
CA GLN A 56 6.00 -6.87 3.73
C GLN A 56 5.64 -5.70 4.66
N ARG A 57 5.36 -5.98 5.94
CA ARG A 57 5.07 -5.01 7.01
C ARG A 57 6.09 -3.89 7.15
N TYR A 58 7.35 -4.13 6.81
CA TYR A 58 8.39 -3.11 6.91
C TYR A 58 8.79 -2.53 5.56
N ARG A 59 8.23 -3.05 4.46
CA ARG A 59 8.49 -2.61 3.09
C ARG A 59 7.37 -1.75 2.54
N TYR A 60 6.12 -2.07 2.87
CA TYR A 60 4.96 -1.37 2.35
C TYR A 60 4.08 -0.87 3.49
N CYS A 61 3.44 0.27 3.27
CA CYS A 61 2.34 0.73 4.10
C CYS A 61 1.04 0.80 3.31
N ILE A 62 -0.07 0.55 4.00
CA ILE A 62 -1.41 0.74 3.47
C ILE A 62 -1.88 2.11 3.95
N GLN A 63 -2.14 3.01 3.01
CA GLN A 63 -2.70 4.33 3.29
C GLN A 63 -4.19 4.32 2.93
N VAL A 64 -5.01 4.76 3.88
CA VAL A 64 -6.45 4.96 3.72
C VAL A 64 -6.69 6.47 3.75
N THR A 65 -7.09 7.04 2.61
CA THR A 65 -7.39 8.48 2.50
C THR A 65 -8.90 8.73 2.59
N ASP A 66 -9.31 10.00 2.66
CA ASP A 66 -10.72 10.38 2.53
C ASP A 66 -11.33 9.88 1.21
N GLU A 67 -10.56 9.89 0.11
CA GLU A 67 -10.99 9.36 -1.18
C GLU A 67 -11.19 7.83 -1.12
N SER A 68 -10.28 7.12 -0.44
CA SER A 68 -10.42 5.68 -0.20
C SER A 68 -11.69 5.39 0.60
N LEU A 69 -11.92 6.09 1.71
CA LEU A 69 -13.11 5.90 2.55
C LEU A 69 -14.40 6.22 1.79
N ASP A 70 -14.42 7.29 1.00
CA ASP A 70 -15.56 7.65 0.15
C ASP A 70 -15.87 6.56 -0.87
N SER A 71 -14.83 6.01 -1.53
CA SER A 71 -14.98 4.93 -2.51
C SER A 71 -15.57 3.65 -1.92
N ILE A 72 -15.26 3.36 -0.65
CA ILE A 72 -15.74 2.16 0.03
C ILE A 72 -17.14 2.37 0.60
N ILE A 73 -17.38 3.49 1.30
CA ILE A 73 -18.62 3.70 2.06
C ILE A 73 -19.77 4.10 1.14
N ARG A 74 -19.52 4.94 0.13
CA ARG A 74 -20.58 5.53 -0.69
C ARG A 74 -20.82 4.82 -2.00
N LYS A 75 -19.83 4.07 -2.50
CA LYS A 75 -19.89 3.43 -3.83
C LYS A 75 -19.90 1.91 -3.79
N ALA A 76 -19.65 1.28 -2.62
CA ALA A 76 -19.88 -0.15 -2.48
C ALA A 76 -21.39 -0.47 -2.51
N PRO A 77 -21.81 -1.53 -3.22
CA PRO A 77 -23.16 -2.03 -3.11
C PRO A 77 -23.42 -2.51 -1.67
N PRO A 78 -24.67 -2.43 -1.19
CA PRO A 78 -25.06 -2.96 0.11
C PRO A 78 -24.73 -4.46 0.23
N PRO A 79 -24.53 -4.96 1.47
CA PRO A 79 -23.98 -6.29 1.76
C PRO A 79 -24.85 -7.49 1.34
N ASP A 80 -25.99 -7.26 0.67
CA ASP A 80 -26.88 -8.29 0.14
C ASP A 80 -26.57 -8.70 -1.30
N GLU A 81 -25.72 -7.95 -2.01
CA GLU A 81 -25.23 -8.36 -3.32
C GLU A 81 -23.83 -8.96 -3.20
N HIS A 82 -23.65 -10.19 -3.69
CA HIS A 82 -22.33 -10.82 -3.91
C HIS A 82 -21.47 -10.11 -4.98
N THR A 83 -21.72 -8.82 -5.20
CA THR A 83 -21.02 -7.98 -6.16
C THR A 83 -19.77 -7.44 -5.49
N ILE A 84 -18.61 -7.97 -5.91
CA ILE A 84 -17.30 -7.43 -5.52
C ILE A 84 -17.29 -5.96 -5.91
N ASN A 85 -17.11 -5.07 -4.92
CA ASN A 85 -16.98 -3.65 -5.19
C ASN A 85 -15.63 -3.39 -5.86
N ASN A 86 -15.68 -3.19 -7.17
CA ASN A 86 -14.52 -2.92 -8.01
C ASN A 86 -14.03 -1.46 -7.94
N GLU A 87 -14.76 -0.59 -7.24
CA GLU A 87 -14.46 0.84 -7.10
C GLU A 87 -13.79 1.20 -5.77
N GLY A 88 -14.00 0.39 -4.72
CA GLY A 88 -13.39 0.61 -3.42
C GLY A 88 -11.89 0.32 -3.46
N PHE A 89 -11.07 1.25 -2.98
CA PHE A 89 -9.62 1.06 -2.98
C PHE A 89 -8.93 1.62 -1.75
N VAL A 90 -7.72 1.13 -1.52
CA VAL A 90 -6.72 1.73 -0.63
C VAL A 90 -5.42 1.91 -1.39
N ASN A 91 -4.50 2.72 -0.88
CA ASN A 91 -3.18 2.89 -1.48
C ASN A 91 -2.19 1.93 -0.81
N ILE A 92 -1.37 1.25 -1.60
CA ILE A 92 -0.14 0.62 -1.12
C ILE A 92 1.03 1.49 -1.55
N ILE A 93 1.90 1.86 -0.60
CA ILE A 93 3.09 2.69 -0.82
C ILE A 93 4.35 1.83 -0.58
N ASP A 94 5.27 1.80 -1.53
CA ASP A 94 6.60 1.17 -1.36
C ASP A 94 7.55 2.15 -0.66
N ALA A 95 8.09 1.73 0.48
CA ALA A 95 9.03 2.51 1.29
C ALA A 95 10.43 2.58 0.68
N SER A 96 10.78 1.65 -0.19
CA SER A 96 12.08 1.58 -0.86
C SER A 96 12.12 2.30 -2.20
N TRP A 97 10.97 2.74 -2.71
CA TRP A 97 10.91 3.47 -3.96
C TRP A 97 11.58 4.84 -3.83
N GLU A 98 12.37 5.18 -4.83
CA GLU A 98 13.02 6.48 -5.01
C GLU A 98 12.83 6.92 -6.48
N PRO A 99 12.75 8.23 -6.77
CA PRO A 99 12.68 8.71 -8.14
C PRO A 99 13.88 8.23 -8.98
N TYR A 100 13.62 7.84 -10.23
CA TYR A 100 14.65 7.38 -11.17
C TYR A 100 14.75 8.28 -12.39
N SER A 101 15.89 8.18 -13.09
CA SER A 101 16.09 8.84 -14.38
C SER A 101 15.34 8.08 -15.47
N GLN A 102 14.57 8.78 -16.31
CA GLN A 102 13.94 8.23 -17.53
C GLN A 102 14.90 8.14 -18.73
N TRP A 103 16.18 8.44 -18.49
CA TRP A 103 17.25 8.48 -19.49
C TRP A 103 18.31 7.45 -19.14
N ASP A 104 18.75 6.69 -20.14
CA ASP A 104 19.96 5.87 -20.11
C ASP A 104 20.99 6.51 -21.06
N GLY A 105 21.91 7.28 -20.48
CA GLY A 105 22.79 8.18 -21.25
C GLY A 105 21.97 9.24 -21.99
N ASP A 106 22.03 9.23 -23.33
CA ASP A 106 21.31 10.16 -24.19
C ASP A 106 19.98 9.57 -24.73
N GLU A 107 19.67 8.31 -24.42
CA GLU A 107 18.45 7.63 -24.88
C GLU A 107 17.35 7.72 -23.81
N ARG A 108 16.20 8.26 -24.20
CA ARG A 108 15.01 8.28 -23.34
C ARG A 108 14.25 6.97 -23.48
N PHE A 109 14.16 6.20 -22.40
CA PHE A 109 13.47 4.90 -22.40
C PHE A 109 12.03 4.97 -21.87
N GLU A 110 11.65 6.05 -21.18
CA GLU A 110 10.30 6.25 -20.64
C GLU A 110 9.80 7.67 -20.92
N VAL A 111 8.55 7.81 -21.36
CA VAL A 111 7.91 9.11 -21.60
C VAL A 111 7.27 9.65 -20.32
N ASP A 112 7.10 10.98 -20.25
CA ASP A 112 6.37 11.60 -19.14
C ASP A 112 4.89 11.18 -19.16
N GLU A 113 4.40 10.77 -18.01
CA GLU A 113 2.99 10.56 -17.73
C GLU A 113 2.35 11.86 -17.20
N GLU A 114 1.01 11.88 -17.17
CA GLU A 114 0.26 12.98 -16.58
C GLU A 114 0.70 13.24 -15.12
N PRO A 115 0.95 14.50 -14.71
CA PRO A 115 1.47 14.81 -13.38
C PRO A 115 0.61 14.23 -12.25
N LEU A 116 1.27 13.52 -11.33
CA LEU A 116 0.65 12.94 -10.14
C LEU A 116 1.51 13.31 -8.93
N GLU A 117 0.91 14.03 -7.97
CA GLU A 117 1.62 14.64 -6.83
C GLU A 117 2.89 15.42 -7.22
N GLY A 118 2.89 16.02 -8.41
CA GLY A 118 4.03 16.79 -8.93
C GLY A 118 5.09 15.96 -9.68
N GLY A 119 4.94 14.64 -9.82
CA GLY A 119 5.83 13.77 -10.59
C GLY A 119 5.20 13.26 -11.90
N THR A 120 6.04 13.04 -12.91
CA THR A 120 5.64 12.54 -14.25
C THR A 120 6.18 11.14 -14.56
N LEU A 121 6.84 10.48 -13.60
CA LEU A 121 7.31 9.11 -13.76
C LEU A 121 6.13 8.13 -13.93
N LEU A 122 6.39 7.03 -14.63
CA LEU A 122 5.44 5.92 -14.75
C LEU A 122 5.20 5.27 -13.38
N ASP A 123 6.26 4.82 -12.72
CA ASP A 123 6.21 4.34 -11.34
C ASP A 123 6.41 5.50 -10.37
N VAL A 124 5.40 5.79 -9.55
CA VAL A 124 5.41 6.84 -8.52
C VAL A 124 5.61 6.28 -7.10
N GLY A 125 5.88 4.98 -6.98
CA GLY A 125 6.17 4.28 -5.73
C GLY A 125 4.94 4.03 -4.86
N TRP A 126 3.75 4.10 -5.45
CA TRP A 126 2.49 3.74 -4.81
C TRP A 126 1.46 3.36 -5.87
N MET A 127 0.51 2.49 -5.51
CA MET A 127 -0.58 2.08 -6.38
C MET A 127 -1.90 1.95 -5.61
N ARG A 128 -3.02 2.05 -6.32
CA ARG A 128 -4.34 1.72 -5.76
C ARG A 128 -4.58 0.23 -5.89
N VAL A 129 -5.04 -0.39 -4.82
CA VAL A 129 -5.45 -1.80 -4.81
C VAL A 129 -6.88 -1.90 -4.31
N SER A 130 -7.61 -2.91 -4.76
CA SER A 130 -8.92 -3.24 -4.20
C SER A 130 -8.84 -3.31 -2.67
N TYR A 131 -9.76 -2.65 -1.98
CA TYR A 131 -9.84 -2.78 -0.52
C TYR A 131 -10.26 -4.20 -0.12
N ASP A 132 -11.09 -4.83 -0.97
CA ASP A 132 -11.52 -6.20 -0.78
C ASP A 132 -10.34 -7.13 -1.03
N GLY A 133 -10.01 -7.93 -0.01
CA GLY A 133 -8.87 -8.82 -0.05
C GLY A 133 -7.49 -8.16 0.01
N VAL A 134 -7.35 -6.86 0.36
CA VAL A 134 -6.03 -6.19 0.39
C VAL A 134 -4.98 -7.00 1.17
N MET A 135 -5.34 -7.55 2.33
CA MET A 135 -4.42 -8.30 3.19
C MET A 135 -4.12 -9.72 2.67
N THR A 136 -5.12 -10.38 2.07
CA THR A 136 -5.04 -11.80 1.67
C THR A 136 -4.62 -12.00 0.21
N GLY A 137 -4.86 -11.00 -0.63
CA GLY A 137 -4.43 -10.89 -2.01
C GLY A 137 -3.22 -9.99 -2.12
N SER A 138 -3.43 -8.69 -2.40
CA SER A 138 -2.37 -7.80 -2.87
C SER A 138 -1.15 -7.79 -1.96
N TYR A 139 -1.37 -7.63 -0.66
CA TYR A 139 -0.31 -7.58 0.33
C TYR A 139 0.44 -8.92 0.48
N TYR A 140 -0.25 -10.05 0.29
CA TYR A 140 0.37 -11.37 0.32
C TYR A 140 1.31 -11.57 -0.89
N TYR A 141 0.86 -11.23 -2.10
CA TYR A 141 1.67 -11.37 -3.33
C TYR A 141 2.92 -10.48 -3.33
N LEU A 142 2.83 -9.30 -2.72
CA LEU A 142 3.95 -8.35 -2.61
C LEU A 142 5.12 -8.85 -1.75
N ARG A 143 5.06 -10.05 -1.18
CA ARG A 143 6.19 -10.73 -0.54
C ARG A 143 7.35 -11.00 -1.49
N ASN A 144 7.05 -11.26 -2.77
CA ASN A 144 8.07 -11.49 -3.79
C ASN A 144 8.71 -10.15 -4.20
N SER A 145 10.04 -10.10 -4.28
CA SER A 145 10.78 -8.88 -4.61
C SER A 145 10.37 -8.28 -5.96
N HIS A 146 9.96 -9.11 -6.92
CA HIS A 146 9.56 -8.69 -8.28
C HIS A 146 8.04 -8.52 -8.44
N ALA A 147 7.25 -8.77 -7.39
CA ALA A 147 5.79 -8.66 -7.48
C ALA A 147 5.36 -7.23 -7.84
N TRP A 148 6.07 -6.23 -7.32
CA TRP A 148 5.78 -4.83 -7.64
C TRP A 148 5.78 -4.57 -9.15
N ASP A 149 6.83 -4.97 -9.87
CA ASP A 149 6.96 -4.72 -11.32
C ASP A 149 5.84 -5.37 -12.14
N HIS A 150 5.31 -6.51 -11.68
CA HIS A 150 4.22 -7.21 -12.34
C HIS A 150 2.84 -6.61 -12.01
N GLU A 151 2.61 -6.31 -10.74
CA GLU A 151 1.32 -5.88 -10.21
C GLU A 151 1.09 -4.38 -10.40
N TYR A 152 2.15 -3.58 -10.51
CA TYR A 152 2.06 -2.13 -10.51
C TYR A 152 1.11 -1.62 -11.59
N ARG A 153 0.20 -0.76 -11.18
CA ARG A 153 -0.67 0.02 -12.06
C ARG A 153 -0.61 1.46 -11.58
N ARG A 154 -0.20 2.36 -12.48
CA ARG A 154 -0.17 3.79 -12.19
C ARG A 154 -1.58 4.27 -11.81
N PRO A 155 -1.75 4.94 -10.65
CA PRO A 155 -3.01 5.57 -10.28
C PRO A 155 -3.49 6.53 -11.39
N PRO A 156 -4.82 6.65 -11.62
CA PRO A 156 -5.91 6.19 -10.74
C PRO A 156 -6.37 4.74 -11.00
N ARG A 157 -5.65 3.93 -11.81
CA ARG A 157 -6.03 2.53 -12.03
C ARG A 157 -5.94 1.73 -10.73
N ILE A 158 -6.90 0.86 -10.51
CA ILE A 158 -6.99 -0.02 -9.33
C ILE A 158 -6.53 -1.42 -9.73
N VAL A 159 -5.61 -2.00 -8.97
CA VAL A 159 -5.21 -3.41 -9.09
C VAL A 159 -6.32 -4.27 -8.47
N GLN A 160 -6.80 -5.25 -9.24
CA GLN A 160 -7.77 -6.24 -8.78
C GLN A 160 -7.10 -7.62 -8.74
N GLN A 161 -7.40 -8.40 -7.70
CA GLN A 161 -6.88 -9.75 -7.51
C GLN A 161 -7.99 -10.76 -7.30
#